data_AF-A0A2V7RXN4-F1
#
_entry.id   AF-A0A2V7RXN4-F1
#
_cell.length_a   1.000
_cell.length_b   1.000
_cell.length_c   1.000
_cell.angle_alpha   90.00
_cell.angle_beta   90.00
_cell.angle_gamma   90.00
#
_symmetry.space_group_name_H-M   'P 1'
#
loop_
_entity.id
_entity.type
_entity.pdbx_description
1 polymer ?
#
loop_
_entity_poly.entity_id
_entity_poly.type
_entity_poly.pdbx_seq_one_letter_code
_entity_poly.pdbx_strand_id
1 'polypeptide(L)'
;MDALEFSDRLRTVLSEARQEAARLQHAHVGTEHMLIALLDDSTRDGRTMPSLAGVVLDVLGVDRARMHEVLELAMAEARVSKATTVDTQHLLLALVREERGIAAQVLLDFGVTVDKARAELARLA
;
A
#
# COMPACT_ATOMS: atom_id res chain seq x y z
N MET A 1 30.08 -3.44 17.58
CA MET A 1 28.62 -3.59 17.70
C MET A 1 28.31 -5.04 17.50
N ASP A 2 27.71 -5.71 18.47
CA ASP A 2 27.17 -7.06 18.24
C ASP A 2 25.99 -6.96 17.28
N ALA A 3 26.03 -7.76 16.22
CA ALA A 3 24.97 -7.78 15.22
C ALA A 3 23.74 -8.52 15.79
N LEU A 4 22.56 -7.90 15.70
CA LEU A 4 21.30 -8.56 16.02
C LEU A 4 20.93 -9.53 14.91
N GLU A 5 20.63 -10.77 15.25
CA GLU A 5 20.14 -11.76 14.29
C GLU A 5 18.65 -11.56 13.99
N PHE A 6 18.28 -11.76 12.73
CA PHE A 6 16.87 -11.75 12.34
C PHE A 6 16.17 -13.04 12.79
N SER A 7 14.92 -12.90 13.22
CA SER A 7 14.06 -14.05 13.53
C SER A 7 13.53 -14.71 12.25
N ASP A 8 13.14 -15.98 12.33
CA ASP A 8 12.50 -16.67 11.20
C ASP A 8 11.20 -15.99 10.76
N ARG A 9 10.44 -15.45 11.73
CA ARG A 9 9.23 -14.66 11.42
C ARG A 9 9.58 -13.44 10.57
N LEU A 10 10.65 -12.71 10.90
CA LEU A 10 11.07 -11.57 10.09
C LEU A 10 11.56 -12.01 8.70
N ARG A 11 12.30 -13.12 8.60
CA ARG A 11 12.71 -13.69 7.30
C ARG A 11 11.50 -14.05 6.42
N THR A 12 10.43 -14.58 7.02
CA THR A 12 9.16 -14.86 6.33
C THR A 12 8.53 -13.58 5.78
N VAL A 13 8.36 -12.55 6.60
CA VAL A 13 7.80 -11.25 6.17
C VAL A 13 8.61 -10.66 5.00
N LEU A 14 9.94 -10.71 5.06
CA LEU A 14 10.80 -10.25 3.97
C LEU A 14 10.60 -11.06 2.68
N SER A 15 10.39 -12.38 2.79
CA SER A 15 10.10 -13.25 1.65
C SER A 15 8.72 -12.95 1.05
N GLU A 16 7.72 -12.71 1.89
CA GLU A 16 6.35 -12.36 1.49
C GLU A 16 6.31 -10.99 0.80
N ALA A 17 7.02 -9.99 1.33
CA ALA A 17 7.12 -8.68 0.69
C ALA A 17 7.74 -8.78 -0.73
N ARG A 18 8.72 -9.68 -0.92
CA ARG A 18 9.28 -9.96 -2.25
C ARG A 18 8.26 -10.65 -3.17
N GLN A 19 7.47 -11.58 -2.64
CA GLN A 19 6.41 -12.23 -3.41
C GLN A 19 5.32 -11.24 -3.81
N GLU A 20 4.97 -10.32 -2.93
CA GLU A 20 3.98 -9.29 -3.19
C GLU A 20 4.46 -8.31 -4.29
N ALA A 21 5.72 -7.86 -4.21
CA ALA A 21 6.32 -7.05 -5.28
C ALA A 21 6.29 -7.80 -6.62
N ALA A 22 6.60 -9.09 -6.64
CA ALA A 22 6.51 -9.91 -7.84
C ALA A 22 5.07 -10.04 -8.37
N ARG A 23 4.09 -10.21 -7.46
CA ARG A 23 2.66 -10.33 -7.80
C ARG A 23 2.11 -9.06 -8.44
N LEU A 24 2.50 -7.90 -7.91
CA LEU A 24 2.16 -6.58 -8.45
C LEU A 24 3.05 -6.16 -9.63
N GLN A 25 3.98 -7.02 -10.05
CA GLN A 25 4.95 -6.75 -11.11
C GLN A 25 5.82 -5.49 -10.86
N HIS A 26 6.11 -5.19 -9.60
CA HIS A 26 7.00 -4.12 -9.20
C HIS A 26 8.47 -4.57 -9.28
N ALA A 27 9.31 -3.75 -9.90
CA ALA A 27 10.73 -4.06 -10.09
C ALA A 27 11.55 -4.08 -8.79
N HIS A 28 11.06 -3.42 -7.74
CA HIS A 28 11.75 -3.29 -6.45
C HIS A 28 10.79 -3.56 -5.30
N VAL A 29 11.33 -4.10 -4.22
CA VAL A 29 10.58 -4.28 -2.97
C VAL A 29 10.64 -2.99 -2.17
N GLY A 30 9.64 -2.13 -2.33
CA GLY A 30 9.42 -0.95 -1.50
C GLY A 30 8.83 -1.24 -0.11
N THR A 31 8.74 -0.21 0.72
CA THR A 31 8.22 -0.28 2.10
C THR A 31 6.73 -0.62 2.16
N GLU A 32 5.97 -0.32 1.12
CA GLU A 32 4.58 -0.71 0.94
C GLU A 32 4.41 -2.23 0.89
N HIS A 33 5.34 -2.96 0.27
CA HIS A 33 5.32 -4.42 0.26
C HIS A 33 5.65 -4.99 1.64
N MET A 34 6.56 -4.35 2.37
CA MET A 34 6.86 -4.73 3.75
C MET A 34 5.64 -4.55 4.64
N LEU A 35 4.93 -3.44 4.47
CA LEU A 35 3.72 -3.15 5.23
C LEU A 35 2.59 -4.12 4.89
N ILE A 36 2.40 -4.45 3.60
CA ILE A 36 1.46 -5.49 3.17
C ILE A 36 1.83 -6.86 3.78
N ALA A 37 3.10 -7.25 3.73
CA ALA A 37 3.56 -8.51 4.30
C ALA A 37 3.45 -8.56 5.84
N LEU A 38 3.56 -7.42 6.53
CA LEU A 38 3.34 -7.35 7.97
C LEU A 38 1.88 -7.58 8.38
N LEU A 39 0.95 -7.25 7.48
CA LEU A 39 -0.49 -7.49 7.62
C LEU A 39 -0.87 -8.95 7.35
N ASP A 40 0.02 -9.73 6.71
CA ASP A 40 -0.22 -11.14 6.44
C ASP A 40 -0.02 -12.01 7.69
N ASP A 41 -0.84 -13.06 7.76
CA ASP A 41 -0.76 -14.03 8.84
C ASP A 41 0.44 -14.94 8.68
N SER A 42 1.21 -15.14 9.75
CA SER A 42 2.30 -16.11 9.73
C SER A 42 1.78 -17.49 10.16
N THR A 43 2.11 -18.53 9.39
CA THR A 43 1.78 -19.91 9.77
C THR A 43 2.87 -20.46 10.69
N ARG A 44 2.51 -20.90 11.90
CA ARG A 44 3.41 -21.62 12.82
C ARG A 44 2.72 -22.87 13.32
N ASP A 45 3.38 -24.03 13.19
CA ASP A 45 2.87 -25.33 13.65
C ASP A 45 1.46 -25.66 13.10
N GLY A 46 1.18 -25.30 11.85
CA GLY A 46 -0.11 -25.51 11.19
C GLY A 46 -1.23 -24.57 11.63
N ARG A 47 -0.93 -23.56 12.47
CA ARG A 47 -1.88 -22.51 12.86
C ARG A 47 -1.49 -21.18 12.23
N THR A 48 -2.45 -20.60 11.52
CA THR A 48 -2.38 -19.23 10.99
C THR A 48 -2.62 -18.27 12.15
N MET A 49 -1.63 -17.42 12.46
CA MET A 49 -1.74 -16.44 13.54
C MET A 49 -1.24 -15.07 13.06
N PRO A 50 -2.01 -14.00 13.29
CA PRO A 50 -1.57 -12.66 12.95
C PRO A 50 -0.35 -12.28 13.78
N SER A 51 0.57 -11.53 13.16
CA SER A 51 1.70 -10.96 13.89
C SER A 51 1.22 -9.83 14.81
N LEU A 52 1.90 -9.58 15.94
CA LEU A 52 1.55 -8.43 16.80
C LEU A 52 1.57 -7.11 16.01
N ALA A 53 2.53 -6.97 15.08
CA ALA A 53 2.59 -5.82 14.19
C ALA A 53 1.34 -5.73 13.29
N GLY A 54 0.95 -6.84 12.66
CA GLY A 54 -0.26 -6.93 11.85
C GLY A 54 -1.53 -6.59 12.63
N VAL A 55 -1.67 -7.11 13.85
CA VAL A 55 -2.79 -6.78 14.76
C VAL A 55 -2.81 -5.28 15.09
N VAL A 56 -1.65 -4.68 15.40
CA VAL A 56 -1.56 -3.25 15.68
C VAL A 56 -1.97 -2.43 14.45
N LEU A 57 -1.50 -2.81 13.27
CA LEU A 57 -1.85 -2.14 12.02
C LEU A 57 -3.36 -2.23 11.73
N ASP A 58 -3.95 -3.42 11.87
CA ASP A 58 -5.39 -3.65 11.69
C ASP A 58 -6.23 -2.81 12.67
N VAL A 59 -5.85 -2.79 13.95
CA VAL A 59 -6.51 -1.93 14.97
C VAL A 59 -6.42 -0.45 14.64
N LEU A 60 -5.33 -0.01 14.01
CA LEU A 60 -5.16 1.37 13.55
C LEU A 60 -5.85 1.65 12.20
N GLY A 61 -6.59 0.68 11.66
CA GLY A 61 -7.34 0.81 10.40
C GLY A 61 -6.48 0.68 9.15
N VAL A 62 -5.26 0.15 9.28
CA VAL A 62 -4.40 -0.19 8.14
C VAL A 62 -4.73 -1.61 7.71
N ASP A 63 -5.41 -1.73 6.57
CA ASP A 63 -5.90 -2.99 6.03
C ASP A 63 -5.20 -3.33 4.70
N ARG A 64 -4.93 -4.63 4.51
CA ARG A 64 -4.26 -5.17 3.32
C ARG A 64 -5.09 -4.97 2.07
N ALA A 65 -6.39 -5.23 2.12
CA ALA A 65 -7.25 -5.13 0.94
C ALA A 65 -7.29 -3.69 0.43
N ARG A 66 -7.39 -2.72 1.34
CA ARG A 66 -7.32 -1.30 1.06
C ARG A 66 -5.98 -0.89 0.45
N MET A 67 -4.85 -1.33 1.02
CA MET A 67 -3.54 -1.03 0.46
C MET A 67 -3.41 -1.52 -0.99
N HIS A 68 -3.91 -2.72 -1.29
CA HIS A 68 -3.96 -3.21 -2.67
C HIS A 68 -4.85 -2.39 -3.57
N GLU A 69 -6.05 -2.06 -3.10
CA GLU A 69 -7.00 -1.25 -3.87
C GLU A 69 -6.39 0.11 -4.25
N VAL A 70 -5.73 0.80 -3.31
CA VAL A 70 -5.05 2.07 -3.59
C VAL A 70 -3.95 1.89 -4.65
N LEU A 71 -3.11 0.85 -4.55
CA LEU A 71 -2.03 0.63 -5.52
C LEU A 71 -2.57 0.30 -6.92
N GLU A 72 -3.59 -0.55 -7.01
CA GLU A 72 -4.25 -0.89 -8.27
C GLU A 72 -4.93 0.33 -8.90
N LEU A 73 -5.61 1.15 -8.09
CA LEU A 73 -6.17 2.42 -8.54
C LEU A 73 -5.08 3.36 -9.06
N ALA A 74 -3.93 3.45 -8.38
CA ALA A 74 -2.83 4.32 -8.81
C ALA A 74 -2.24 3.85 -10.17
N MET A 75 -2.11 2.54 -10.37
CA MET A 75 -1.73 1.99 -11.66
C MET A 75 -2.78 2.27 -12.74
N ALA A 76 -4.06 2.12 -12.41
CA ALA A 76 -5.16 2.42 -13.33
C ALA A 76 -5.12 3.90 -13.74
N GLU A 77 -4.87 4.82 -12.81
CA GLU A 77 -4.71 6.25 -13.09
C GLU A 77 -3.53 6.53 -14.04
N ALA A 78 -2.37 5.91 -13.80
CA ALA A 78 -1.22 6.02 -14.69
C ALA A 78 -1.51 5.47 -16.10
N ARG A 79 -2.26 4.38 -16.22
CA ARG A 79 -2.67 3.81 -17.51
C ARG A 79 -3.62 4.74 -18.26
N VAL A 80 -4.60 5.34 -17.56
CA VAL A 80 -5.56 6.30 -18.13
C VAL A 80 -4.84 7.54 -18.65
N SER A 81 -3.83 8.05 -17.91
CA SER A 81 -3.01 9.18 -18.33
C SER A 81 -1.95 8.82 -19.38
N LYS A 82 -1.84 7.55 -19.78
CA LYS A 82 -0.78 7.01 -20.65
C LYS A 82 0.63 7.29 -20.14
N ALA A 83 0.78 7.41 -18.82
CA ALA A 83 2.08 7.58 -18.19
C ALA A 83 2.93 6.31 -18.31
N THR A 84 4.23 6.49 -18.46
CA THR A 84 5.22 5.39 -18.48
C THR A 84 5.59 4.92 -17.07
N THR A 85 5.21 5.66 -16.03
CA THR A 85 5.56 5.39 -14.63
C THR A 85 4.45 5.84 -13.69
N VAL A 86 4.21 5.06 -12.63
CA VAL A 86 3.29 5.45 -11.55
C VAL A 86 4.02 6.42 -10.62
N ASP A 87 3.73 7.71 -10.78
CA ASP A 87 4.19 8.79 -9.90
C ASP A 87 3.16 9.16 -8.80
N THR A 88 3.60 9.98 -7.84
CA THR A 88 2.87 10.57 -6.72
C THR A 88 1.50 11.16 -7.08
N GLN A 89 1.35 11.76 -8.25
CA GLN A 89 0.07 12.29 -8.72
C GLN A 89 -1.00 11.19 -8.91
N HIS A 90 -0.60 10.01 -9.38
CA HIS A 90 -1.53 8.89 -9.59
C HIS A 90 -1.91 8.27 -8.25
N LEU A 91 -0.96 8.22 -7.31
CA LEU A 91 -1.23 7.80 -5.94
C LEU A 91 -2.20 8.75 -5.24
N LEU A 92 -2.04 10.06 -5.40
CA LEU A 92 -2.99 11.05 -4.86
C LEU A 92 -4.40 10.81 -5.42
N LEU A 93 -4.53 10.66 -6.75
CA LEU A 93 -5.82 10.38 -7.38
C LEU A 93 -6.43 9.06 -6.87
N ALA A 94 -5.62 8.03 -6.68
CA ALA A 94 -6.06 6.76 -6.12
C ALA A 94 -6.54 6.89 -4.67
N LEU A 95 -5.80 7.61 -3.82
CA LEU A 95 -6.18 7.85 -2.43
C LEU A 95 -7.48 8.62 -2.31
N VAL A 96 -7.74 9.59 -3.19
CA VAL A 96 -9.03 10.32 -3.20
C VAL A 96 -10.17 9.43 -3.72
N ARG A 97 -9.88 8.51 -4.65
CA ARG A 97 -10.87 7.55 -5.20
C ARG A 97 -11.18 6.38 -4.28
N GLU A 98 -10.28 6.03 -3.38
CA GLU A 98 -10.50 5.01 -2.35
C GLU A 98 -11.35 5.60 -1.23
N GLU A 99 -12.63 5.87 -1.52
CA GLU A 99 -13.59 6.65 -0.72
C GLU A 99 -13.76 6.19 0.74
N ARG A 100 -13.26 5.02 1.11
CA ARG A 100 -13.46 4.43 2.45
C ARG A 100 -12.25 4.63 3.37
N GLY A 101 -11.14 5.14 2.87
CA GLY A 101 -9.88 5.26 3.62
C GLY A 101 -9.79 6.52 4.45
N ILE A 102 -8.96 6.48 5.50
CA ILE A 102 -8.64 7.67 6.33
C ILE A 102 -8.11 8.80 5.46
N ALA A 103 -7.22 8.48 4.50
CA ALA A 103 -6.68 9.47 3.57
C ALA A 103 -7.77 10.13 2.73
N ALA A 104 -8.71 9.35 2.18
CA ALA A 104 -9.83 9.87 1.42
C ALA A 104 -10.72 10.78 2.26
N GLN A 105 -11.08 10.34 3.47
CA GLN A 105 -11.90 11.13 4.38
C GLN A 105 -11.23 12.47 4.72
N VAL A 106 -9.95 12.45 5.08
CA VAL A 106 -9.18 13.68 5.37
C VAL A 106 -9.17 14.60 4.14
N LEU A 107 -8.88 14.08 2.95
CA LEU A 107 -8.85 14.86 1.72
C LEU A 107 -10.23 15.47 1.41
N LEU A 108 -11.30 14.70 1.57
CA LEU A 108 -12.68 15.15 1.41
C LEU A 108 -13.06 16.25 2.42
N ASP A 109 -12.64 16.13 3.68
CA ASP A 109 -12.86 17.15 4.71
C ASP A 109 -12.18 18.49 4.36
N PHE A 110 -11.03 18.44 3.67
CA PHE A 110 -10.38 19.62 3.09
C PHE A 110 -10.97 20.05 1.72
N GLY A 111 -12.04 19.41 1.27
CA GLY A 111 -12.73 19.73 0.02
C GLY A 111 -12.00 19.29 -1.24
N VAL A 112 -11.02 18.39 -1.12
CA VAL A 112 -10.30 17.76 -2.23
C VAL A 112 -11.14 16.59 -2.76
N THR A 113 -11.65 16.75 -3.97
CA THR A 113 -12.37 15.69 -4.70
C THR A 113 -11.52 15.20 -5.88
N VAL A 114 -11.81 14.01 -6.40
CA VAL A 114 -11.06 13.44 -7.53
C VAL A 114 -11.07 14.37 -8.74
N ASP A 115 -12.21 14.98 -9.04
CA ASP A 115 -12.37 15.90 -10.17
C ASP A 115 -11.56 17.17 -10.00
N LYS A 116 -11.58 17.76 -8.79
CA LYS A 116 -10.76 18.94 -8.47
C LYS A 116 -9.28 18.63 -8.56
N ALA A 117 -8.85 17.49 -8.00
CA ALA A 117 -7.47 17.05 -8.03
C ALA A 117 -6.99 16.83 -9.49
N ARG A 118 -7.79 16.17 -10.33
CA ARG A 118 -7.49 16.01 -11.77
C ARG A 118 -7.40 17.35 -12.48
N ALA A 119 -8.34 18.25 -12.26
CA ALA A 119 -8.37 19.55 -12.93
C ALA A 119 -7.12 20.37 -12.59
N GLU A 120 -6.71 20.36 -11.32
CA GLU A 120 -5.53 21.10 -10.88
C GLU A 120 -4.23 20.47 -11.38
N LEU A 121 -4.11 19.14 -11.38
CA LEU A 121 -2.97 18.45 -11.97
C LEU A 121 -2.83 18.76 -13.47
N ALA A 122 -3.94 18.74 -14.22
CA ALA A 122 -3.95 19.06 -15.64
C ALA A 122 -3.60 20.54 -15.94
N ARG A 123 -3.81 21.44 -14.97
CA ARG A 123 -3.43 22.85 -15.07
C ARG A 123 -1.92 23.08 -14.87
N LEU A 124 -1.27 22.21 -14.09
CA LEU A 124 0.12 22.33 -13.68
C LEU A 124 1.10 21.53 -14.56
N ALA A 125 0.59 20.58 -15.35
CA ALA A 125 1.34 19.77 -16.33
C ALA A 125 1.43 20.46 -17.70
#